data_AF-A0A1M5LI64-F1
#
_entry.id   AF-A0A1M5LI64-F1
#
_cell.length_a   1.000
_cell.length_b   1.000
_cell.length_c   1.000
_cell.angle_alpha   90.00
_cell.angle_beta   90.00
_cell.angle_gamma   90.00
#
_symmetry.space_group_name_H-M   'P 1'
#
loop_
_entity.id
_entity.type
_entity.pdbx_description
1 polymer ?
#
loop_
_entity_poly.entity_id
_entity_poly.type
_entity_poly.pdbx_seq_one_letter_code
_entity_poly.pdbx_strand_id
1 'polypeptide(L)'
;MKNRFLKSILVLSTVLALVNCSEESTDAINNGNDTAQVSPSDAAWLMNIGQDILIYPTGSVTDVGGNVIGSVVFIEGTLLGTIYAADGTVLLENVDVSPYPITTLEQLAAGIIPGSSETLLPPMPESSAGVLPGISSDSNIPEPTSSEIQGVSSSSEKANNKSSSSKAKSSSSAKSSSSTKSSSSNQPAGCPNIQVKGGASGSGWATRYWDCCKPSCSWTENSGGNPSRQCTNKGKTNDTDWNNGSVCDGRGSAMTCTSQIPFTVDGCDEMAFAFAAVPAANGGSCGKCFQLTFTGEGHYNSTNDNTRKMKGKKLIIMATNIGGDVQQGQFDIMIPGGGVGMFNGCASMGWGSQGEQYGGLLSDCEKETGYSAGKYASCLTEKCNKSFANDEEAKKGCLFLATWMKAAGNPEHNYVEVECPDVLKQRY
;
A
#
# COMPACT_ATOMS: atom_id res chain seq x y z
N MET A 1 12.01 37.29 -5.98
CA MET A 1 10.98 37.89 -6.87
C MET A 1 11.15 37.25 -8.25
N LYS A 2 10.06 36.78 -8.88
CA LYS A 2 10.03 36.06 -10.20
C LYS A 2 10.73 34.68 -10.15
N ASN A 3 10.03 33.54 -10.17
CA ASN A 3 9.22 32.94 -11.24
C ASN A 3 9.87 33.00 -12.63
N ARG A 4 10.20 31.84 -13.21
CA ARG A 4 9.86 31.37 -14.59
C ARG A 4 9.98 29.83 -14.59
N PHE A 5 8.90 29.07 -14.88
CA PHE A 5 8.56 28.44 -16.19
C PHE A 5 9.54 27.31 -16.60
N LEU A 6 9.18 26.24 -17.35
CA LEU A 6 8.03 25.83 -18.19
C LEU A 6 7.81 24.29 -17.92
N LYS A 7 6.60 23.70 -18.01
CA LYS A 7 6.07 22.85 -19.12
C LYS A 7 7.01 21.70 -19.59
N SER A 8 6.52 20.48 -19.91
CA SER A 8 5.33 20.19 -20.72
C SER A 8 4.61 18.86 -20.43
N ILE A 9 3.29 18.88 -20.67
CA ILE A 9 2.43 17.71 -20.96
C ILE A 9 2.44 17.47 -22.48
N LEU A 10 2.07 16.26 -22.93
CA LEU A 10 1.48 15.84 -24.24
C LEU A 10 2.27 14.71 -24.97
N VAL A 11 1.66 13.73 -25.68
CA VAL A 11 0.27 13.17 -25.69
C VAL A 11 0.18 11.97 -26.66
N LEU A 12 -0.96 11.24 -26.64
CA LEU A 12 -1.47 10.22 -27.61
C LEU A 12 -0.66 8.90 -27.69
N SER A 13 -1.22 7.70 -27.46
CA SER A 13 -2.57 7.11 -27.66
C SER A 13 -2.98 6.83 -29.12
N THR A 14 -3.06 5.54 -29.48
CA THR A 14 -3.88 4.84 -30.52
C THR A 14 -3.31 3.40 -30.64
N VAL A 15 -4.00 2.29 -30.95
CA VAL A 15 -5.34 1.94 -31.47
C VAL A 15 -5.84 0.71 -30.68
N LEU A 16 -7.01 0.73 -30.03
CA LEU A 16 -8.28 0.08 -30.42
C LEU A 16 -8.22 -1.37 -30.96
N ALA A 17 -9.04 -2.25 -30.37
CA ALA A 17 -9.22 -3.64 -30.80
C ALA A 17 -10.12 -3.78 -32.04
N LEU A 18 -9.93 -4.87 -32.79
CA LEU A 18 -10.93 -5.46 -33.68
C LEU A 18 -11.05 -6.96 -33.45
N VAL A 19 -12.28 -7.47 -33.64
CA VAL A 19 -12.69 -8.85 -33.35
C VAL A 19 -12.47 -9.75 -34.56
N ASN A 20 -12.17 -11.02 -34.29
CA ASN A 20 -12.05 -12.11 -35.27
C ASN A 20 -13.27 -12.23 -36.19
N CYS A 21 -13.02 -12.28 -37.50
CA CYS A 21 -13.81 -13.05 -38.45
C CYS A 21 -12.85 -13.96 -39.23
N SER A 22 -13.08 -15.26 -39.19
CA SER A 22 -12.33 -16.24 -39.98
C SER A 22 -12.70 -16.15 -41.46
N GLU A 23 -11.71 -16.24 -42.34
CA GLU A 23 -11.83 -17.01 -43.59
C GLU A 23 -10.43 -17.46 -44.05
N GLU A 24 -10.40 -18.40 -44.99
CA GLU A 24 -9.40 -19.47 -45.05
C GLU A 24 -8.28 -19.23 -46.09
N SER A 25 -7.03 -19.49 -45.72
CA SER A 25 -5.92 -19.74 -46.67
C SER A 25 -4.80 -20.52 -45.97
N THR A 26 -4.44 -21.67 -46.52
CA THR A 26 -3.35 -22.54 -46.06
C THR A 26 -1.98 -21.98 -46.43
N ASP A 27 -1.02 -21.97 -45.50
CA ASP A 27 0.16 -22.87 -45.58
C ASP A 27 1.17 -22.66 -44.44
N ALA A 28 2.06 -23.66 -44.29
CA ALA A 28 3.23 -23.72 -43.39
C ALA A 28 2.96 -23.89 -41.88
N ILE A 29 2.96 -25.17 -41.46
CA ILE A 29 3.23 -25.59 -40.08
C ILE A 29 4.60 -25.07 -39.65
N ASN A 30 4.65 -24.31 -38.56
CA ASN A 30 5.85 -24.15 -37.74
C ASN A 30 5.53 -24.60 -36.31
N ASN A 31 6.31 -25.55 -35.81
CA ASN A 31 6.09 -26.12 -34.49
C ASN A 31 6.34 -25.07 -33.40
N GLY A 32 5.44 -25.03 -32.42
CA GLY A 32 5.44 -23.98 -31.42
C GLY A 32 6.64 -24.00 -30.49
N ASN A 33 7.05 -22.79 -30.08
CA ASN A 33 7.57 -22.54 -28.75
C ASN A 33 6.83 -21.29 -28.25
N ASP A 34 5.73 -21.51 -27.52
CA ASP A 34 4.82 -20.45 -27.07
C ASP A 34 5.44 -19.73 -25.86
N THR A 35 6.54 -19.04 -26.13
CA THR A 35 7.23 -18.20 -25.16
C THR A 35 6.35 -17.01 -24.83
N ALA A 36 5.94 -16.91 -23.56
CA ALA A 36 5.15 -15.79 -23.05
C ALA A 36 5.84 -14.46 -23.42
N GLN A 37 5.28 -13.77 -24.41
CA GLN A 37 5.85 -12.54 -24.95
C GLN A 37 5.65 -11.43 -23.92
N VAL A 38 6.73 -10.93 -23.33
CA VAL A 38 6.70 -9.71 -22.52
C VAL A 38 6.60 -8.48 -23.44
N SER A 39 5.75 -7.52 -23.10
CA SER A 39 5.67 -6.26 -23.85
C SER A 39 6.83 -5.34 -23.45
N PRO A 40 7.41 -4.55 -24.39
CA PRO A 40 8.42 -3.55 -24.04
C PRO A 40 7.97 -2.50 -23.01
N SER A 41 6.65 -2.33 -22.87
CA SER A 41 5.98 -1.42 -21.93
C SER A 41 5.73 -2.03 -20.55
N ASP A 42 5.90 -3.35 -20.37
CA ASP A 42 5.54 -4.02 -19.13
C ASP A 42 6.51 -3.63 -18.01
N ALA A 43 5.95 -3.34 -16.84
CA ALA A 43 6.71 -2.96 -15.65
C ALA A 43 7.38 -4.19 -15.03
N ALA A 44 8.67 -4.08 -14.76
CA ALA A 44 9.49 -5.13 -14.16
C ALA A 44 10.48 -4.54 -13.14
N TRP A 45 10.86 -5.33 -12.15
CA TRP A 45 11.93 -4.97 -11.23
C TRP A 45 13.29 -5.20 -11.89
N LEU A 46 14.14 -4.19 -11.89
CA LEU A 46 15.52 -4.26 -12.36
C LEU A 46 16.43 -4.75 -11.24
N MET A 47 17.01 -5.92 -11.41
CA MET A 47 17.94 -6.54 -10.47
C MET A 47 19.27 -6.83 -11.16
N ASN A 48 20.39 -6.59 -10.48
CA ASN A 48 21.71 -7.02 -10.94
C ASN A 48 22.17 -8.28 -10.16
N ILE A 49 22.47 -9.35 -10.89
CA ILE A 49 23.02 -10.62 -10.36
C ILE A 49 24.39 -10.95 -10.95
N GLY A 50 25.19 -9.92 -11.27
CA GLY A 50 26.36 -10.02 -12.16
C GLY A 50 26.00 -9.81 -13.64
N GLN A 51 24.71 -9.83 -13.97
CA GLN A 51 24.10 -9.27 -15.18
C GLN A 51 22.79 -8.58 -14.78
N ASP A 52 22.36 -7.58 -15.54
CA ASP A 52 21.07 -6.93 -15.33
C ASP A 52 19.94 -7.82 -15.85
N ILE A 53 18.95 -8.09 -15.00
CA ILE A 53 17.77 -8.88 -15.29
C ILE A 53 16.50 -8.10 -14.96
N LEU A 54 15.44 -8.41 -15.69
CA LEU A 54 14.10 -7.89 -15.46
C LEU A 54 13.21 -8.99 -14.92
N ILE A 55 12.63 -8.76 -13.74
CA ILE A 55 11.71 -9.69 -13.08
C ILE A 55 10.30 -9.14 -13.25
N TYR A 56 9.41 -9.89 -13.89
CA TYR A 56 8.05 -9.45 -14.18
C TYR A 56 7.05 -9.98 -13.14
N PRO A 57 6.04 -9.19 -12.73
CA PRO A 57 4.95 -9.66 -11.87
C PRO A 57 4.18 -10.87 -12.43
N THR A 58 4.22 -11.07 -13.75
CA THR A 58 3.61 -12.19 -14.47
C THR A 58 4.36 -13.52 -14.33
N GLY A 59 5.52 -13.54 -13.68
CA GLY A 59 6.32 -14.75 -13.46
C GLY A 59 7.44 -14.99 -14.48
N SER A 60 7.62 -14.11 -15.48
CA SER A 60 8.74 -14.18 -16.43
C SER A 60 9.99 -13.48 -15.91
N VAL A 61 11.18 -13.93 -16.33
CA VAL A 61 12.44 -13.22 -16.10
C VAL A 61 13.20 -13.08 -17.43
N THR A 62 13.58 -11.86 -17.80
CA THR A 62 14.32 -11.59 -19.04
C THR A 62 15.67 -10.92 -18.79
N ASP A 63 16.52 -10.92 -19.82
CA ASP A 63 17.62 -9.97 -19.92
C ASP A 63 17.10 -8.56 -20.30
N VAL A 64 18.01 -7.57 -20.32
CA VAL A 64 17.73 -6.19 -20.76
C VAL A 64 17.41 -6.06 -22.27
N GLY A 65 17.58 -7.12 -23.06
CA GLY A 65 17.15 -7.21 -24.45
C GLY A 65 15.73 -7.76 -24.62
N GLY A 66 15.08 -8.19 -23.54
CA GLY A 66 13.75 -8.80 -23.55
C GLY A 66 13.74 -10.30 -23.85
N ASN A 67 14.90 -10.97 -23.92
CA ASN A 67 14.95 -12.41 -24.09
C ASN A 67 14.61 -13.11 -22.77
N VAL A 68 13.66 -14.04 -22.77
CA VAL A 68 13.32 -14.84 -21.58
C VAL A 68 14.50 -15.75 -21.23
N ILE A 69 15.09 -15.51 -20.06
CA ILE A 69 16.22 -16.27 -19.49
C ILE A 69 15.78 -17.20 -18.35
N GLY A 70 14.55 -17.03 -17.85
CA GLY A 70 14.04 -17.77 -16.70
C GLY A 70 12.62 -17.40 -16.31
N SER A 71 12.25 -17.82 -15.11
CA SER A 71 10.96 -17.53 -14.48
C SER A 71 11.13 -17.23 -12.99
N VAL A 72 10.12 -16.62 -12.39
CA VAL A 72 10.04 -16.38 -10.94
C VAL A 72 8.74 -16.94 -10.40
N VAL A 73 8.82 -17.64 -9.28
CA VAL A 73 7.65 -18.09 -8.51
C VAL A 73 7.62 -17.32 -7.20
N PHE A 74 6.69 -16.38 -7.09
CA PHE A 74 6.48 -15.62 -5.87
C PHE A 74 5.74 -16.45 -4.81
N ILE A 75 6.11 -16.24 -3.55
CA ILE A 75 5.39 -16.74 -2.38
C ILE A 75 4.10 -15.92 -2.27
N GLU A 76 2.96 -16.61 -2.25
CA GLU A 76 1.63 -16.00 -2.38
C GLU A 76 1.39 -14.89 -1.34
N GLY A 77 0.94 -13.72 -1.82
CA GLY A 77 0.72 -12.53 -0.99
C GLY A 77 1.98 -11.73 -0.62
N THR A 78 3.14 -12.04 -1.20
CA THR A 78 4.41 -11.34 -0.91
C THR A 78 5.16 -10.95 -2.19
N LEU A 79 6.19 -10.11 -2.03
CA LEU A 79 7.21 -9.83 -3.05
C LEU A 79 8.46 -10.71 -2.90
N LEU A 80 8.39 -11.78 -2.09
CA LEU A 80 9.44 -12.79 -1.98
C LEU A 80 9.22 -13.85 -3.06
N GLY A 81 10.26 -14.26 -3.78
CA GLY A 81 10.16 -15.31 -4.80
C GLY A 81 11.43 -16.12 -5.00
N THR A 82 11.28 -17.27 -5.65
CA THR A 82 12.41 -18.07 -6.13
C THR A 82 12.55 -17.86 -7.64
N ILE A 83 13.74 -17.51 -8.08
CA ILE A 83 14.10 -17.29 -9.48
C ILE A 83 14.72 -18.57 -10.04
N TYR A 84 14.19 -19.04 -11.17
CA TYR A 84 14.64 -20.21 -11.90
C TYR A 84 15.20 -19.78 -13.26
N ALA A 85 16.25 -20.45 -13.74
CA ALA A 85 16.71 -20.34 -15.11
C ALA A 85 15.74 -21.08 -16.06
N ALA A 86 15.91 -20.86 -17.37
CA ALA A 86 15.10 -21.51 -18.41
C ALA A 86 15.16 -23.06 -18.41
N ASP A 87 16.17 -23.68 -17.78
CA ASP A 87 16.28 -25.13 -17.60
C ASP A 87 15.63 -25.65 -16.30
N GLY A 88 15.03 -24.76 -15.49
CA GLY A 88 14.44 -25.06 -14.20
C GLY A 88 15.43 -25.12 -13.04
N THR A 89 16.72 -24.83 -13.25
CA THR A 89 17.68 -24.69 -12.13
C THR A 89 17.38 -23.44 -11.31
N VAL A 90 17.54 -23.54 -9.99
CA VAL A 90 17.34 -22.40 -9.08
C VAL A 90 18.54 -21.46 -9.18
N LEU A 91 18.28 -20.21 -9.56
CA LEU A 91 19.29 -19.13 -9.60
C LEU A 91 19.39 -18.42 -8.25
N LEU A 92 18.25 -18.09 -7.64
CA LEU A 92 18.16 -17.42 -6.34
C LEU A 92 16.89 -17.85 -5.61
N GLU A 93 16.99 -18.08 -4.29
CA GLU A 93 15.84 -18.38 -3.43
C GLU A 93 15.52 -17.21 -2.50
N ASN A 94 14.24 -17.04 -2.14
CA ASN A 94 13.76 -16.04 -1.17
C ASN A 94 14.16 -14.60 -1.52
N VAL A 95 14.15 -14.26 -2.81
CA VAL A 95 14.43 -12.92 -3.33
C VAL A 95 13.26 -11.98 -3.02
N ASP A 96 13.50 -10.97 -2.20
CA ASP A 96 12.60 -9.83 -2.05
C ASP A 96 12.81 -8.86 -3.22
N VAL A 97 11.80 -8.68 -4.08
CA VAL A 97 11.86 -7.71 -5.18
C VAL A 97 11.50 -6.28 -4.76
N SER A 98 10.99 -6.07 -3.54
CA SER A 98 10.55 -4.75 -3.07
C SER A 98 11.60 -3.62 -3.02
N PRO A 99 12.91 -3.84 -2.78
CA PRO A 99 13.89 -2.75 -2.77
C PRO A 99 14.43 -2.42 -4.17
N TYR A 100 14.07 -3.18 -5.20
CA TYR A 100 14.59 -3.01 -6.56
C TYR A 100 13.77 -1.97 -7.34
N PRO A 101 14.41 -1.11 -8.15
CA PRO A 101 13.71 -0.09 -8.92
C PRO A 101 12.86 -0.73 -10.02
N ILE A 102 11.66 -0.21 -10.22
CA ILE A 102 10.76 -0.62 -11.30
C ILE A 102 11.10 0.16 -12.56
N THR A 103 11.21 -0.56 -13.69
CA THR A 103 11.52 -0.03 -15.02
C THR A 103 10.67 -0.73 -16.09
N THR A 104 10.82 -0.32 -17.35
CA THR A 104 10.38 -1.09 -18.52
C THR A 104 11.56 -1.36 -19.46
N LEU A 105 11.41 -2.32 -20.39
CA LEU A 105 12.39 -2.54 -21.47
C LEU A 105 12.59 -1.28 -22.33
N GLU A 106 11.50 -0.55 -22.61
CA GLU A 106 11.55 0.71 -23.35
C GLU A 106 12.39 1.79 -22.61
N GLN A 107 12.27 1.88 -21.28
CA GLN A 107 13.06 2.81 -20.47
C GLN A 107 14.55 2.45 -20.46
N LEU A 108 14.89 1.16 -20.36
CA LEU A 108 16.27 0.70 -20.45
C LEU A 108 16.88 0.90 -21.85
N ALA A 109 16.11 0.61 -22.91
CA ALA A 109 16.54 0.85 -24.29
C ALA A 109 16.75 2.36 -24.57
N ALA A 110 16.02 3.24 -23.89
CA ALA A 110 16.21 4.69 -23.91
C ALA A 110 17.38 5.19 -23.03
N GLY A 111 18.09 4.30 -22.32
CA GLY A 111 19.18 4.66 -21.40
C GLY A 111 18.71 5.33 -20.09
N ILE A 112 17.41 5.23 -19.77
CA ILE A 112 16.81 5.82 -18.57
C ILE A 112 16.88 4.77 -17.46
N ILE A 113 17.97 4.77 -16.68
CA ILE A 113 18.13 3.89 -15.52
C ILE A 113 17.42 4.53 -14.31
N PRO A 114 16.38 3.90 -13.74
CA PRO A 114 15.77 4.38 -12.50
C PRO A 114 16.69 4.06 -11.31
N GLY A 115 17.50 5.04 -10.87
CA GLY A 115 18.26 4.95 -9.62
C GLY A 115 19.57 5.74 -9.56
N SER A 116 20.19 6.06 -10.70
CA SER A 116 21.49 6.76 -10.73
C SER A 116 21.32 8.29 -10.77
N SER A 117 21.24 8.91 -9.60
CA SER A 117 21.38 10.36 -9.46
C SER A 117 22.86 10.77 -9.53
N GLU A 118 23.48 10.68 -10.70
CA GLU A 118 24.82 11.24 -10.91
C GLU A 118 24.76 12.77 -11.00
N THR A 119 25.11 13.42 -9.88
CA THR A 119 25.42 14.84 -9.85
C THR A 119 26.67 15.14 -10.68
N LEU A 120 26.51 15.89 -11.77
CA LEU A 120 27.62 16.49 -12.51
C LEU A 120 28.47 17.37 -11.58
N LEU A 121 29.66 16.88 -11.21
CA LEU A 121 30.74 17.71 -10.66
C LEU A 121 31.78 18.00 -11.76
N PRO A 122 32.36 19.21 -11.80
CA PRO A 122 33.25 19.63 -12.88
C PRO A 122 34.63 18.96 -12.81
N PRO A 123 35.34 18.82 -13.95
CA PRO A 123 36.60 18.07 -14.05
C PRO A 123 37.82 18.92 -13.64
N MET A 124 38.84 18.27 -13.05
CA MET A 124 40.28 18.64 -13.02
C MET A 124 41.07 17.57 -12.20
N PRO A 125 42.39 17.38 -12.41
CA PRO A 125 43.06 16.94 -13.63
C PRO A 125 43.96 15.68 -13.40
N GLU A 126 44.59 15.17 -14.45
CA GLU A 126 45.48 13.98 -14.42
C GLU A 126 46.74 14.15 -13.54
N SER A 127 47.22 13.05 -12.90
CA SER A 127 48.63 12.65 -13.04
C SER A 127 48.96 11.21 -12.56
N SER A 128 49.54 10.44 -13.49
CA SER A 128 50.62 9.42 -13.38
C SER A 128 50.55 8.21 -12.42
N ALA A 129 51.21 7.12 -12.87
CA ALA A 129 51.11 5.75 -12.35
C ALA A 129 52.34 5.30 -11.51
N GLY A 130 52.22 4.16 -10.79
CA GLY A 130 53.33 3.63 -9.96
C GLY A 130 53.15 2.22 -9.36
N VAL A 131 53.05 1.18 -10.20
CA VAL A 131 53.66 -0.19 -10.07
C VAL A 131 53.74 -0.92 -8.70
N LEU A 132 53.18 -2.14 -8.64
CA LEU A 132 53.42 -3.21 -7.64
C LEU A 132 54.83 -3.86 -7.78
N PRO A 133 55.50 -4.28 -6.69
CA PRO A 133 55.31 -5.63 -6.07
C PRO A 133 55.40 -5.57 -4.51
N GLY A 134 55.20 -6.62 -3.69
CA GLY A 134 54.96 -8.06 -3.84
C GLY A 134 55.56 -8.84 -2.63
N ILE A 135 55.12 -10.09 -2.42
CA ILE A 135 55.65 -11.18 -1.55
C ILE A 135 55.58 -11.16 0.01
N SER A 136 54.90 -12.21 0.52
CA SER A 136 55.22 -13.11 1.67
C SER A 136 54.94 -12.76 3.16
N SER A 137 54.12 -13.64 3.75
CA SER A 137 54.20 -14.35 5.04
C SER A 137 55.18 -13.88 6.14
N ASP A 138 54.72 -13.79 7.41
CA ASP A 138 54.73 -14.94 8.34
C ASP A 138 53.97 -14.69 9.67
N SER A 139 53.92 -15.73 10.49
CA SER A 139 53.17 -15.98 11.74
C SER A 139 53.65 -15.19 12.97
N ASN A 140 52.75 -14.83 13.90
CA ASN A 140 52.70 -15.40 15.28
C ASN A 140 51.72 -14.71 16.26
N ILE A 141 51.25 -15.50 17.23
CA ILE A 141 50.49 -15.11 18.44
C ILE A 141 51.50 -14.71 19.55
N PRO A 142 51.12 -13.96 20.60
CA PRO A 142 50.90 -14.65 21.88
C PRO A 142 49.76 -14.10 22.77
N GLU A 143 49.11 -15.02 23.49
CA GLU A 143 48.30 -14.76 24.70
C GLU A 143 49.23 -14.59 25.94
N PRO A 144 48.76 -14.08 27.10
CA PRO A 144 48.52 -15.05 28.20
C PRO A 144 47.46 -14.71 29.28
N THR A 145 46.56 -15.67 29.54
CA THR A 145 46.12 -16.24 30.86
C THR A 145 45.61 -15.39 32.06
N SER A 146 44.31 -15.57 32.34
CA SER A 146 43.66 -16.05 33.61
C SER A 146 43.74 -15.32 34.97
N SER A 147 42.56 -15.13 35.62
CA SER A 147 42.27 -15.51 37.04
C SER A 147 40.77 -15.39 37.45
N GLU A 148 40.12 -16.55 37.61
CA GLU A 148 39.29 -17.05 38.76
C GLU A 148 39.09 -16.20 40.06
N ILE A 149 38.00 -16.25 40.89
CA ILE A 149 36.64 -16.88 40.92
C ILE A 149 35.69 -16.03 41.82
N GLN A 150 34.36 -15.93 41.56
CA GLN A 150 33.21 -15.92 42.53
C GLN A 150 31.87 -15.63 41.79
N GLY A 151 30.68 -16.16 42.15
CA GLY A 151 30.27 -17.01 43.28
C GLY A 151 28.95 -17.78 43.01
N VAL A 152 28.42 -18.49 44.02
CA VAL A 152 27.53 -19.66 43.86
C VAL A 152 26.04 -19.38 44.17
N SER A 153 25.14 -20.20 43.61
CA SER A 153 23.67 -20.11 43.69
C SER A 153 23.00 -20.56 45.00
N SER A 154 21.83 -19.96 45.25
CA SER A 154 20.54 -20.58 45.68
C SER A 154 20.21 -20.92 47.15
N SER A 155 18.90 -20.79 47.43
CA SER A 155 18.05 -21.61 48.33
C SER A 155 17.68 -21.12 49.76
N SER A 156 16.44 -20.62 49.86
CA SER A 156 15.34 -21.11 50.75
C SER A 156 15.59 -21.56 52.20
N GLU A 157 14.94 -20.91 53.20
CA GLU A 157 13.75 -21.44 53.93
C GLU A 157 13.32 -20.61 55.18
N LYS A 158 12.00 -20.58 55.41
CA LYS A 158 11.20 -20.47 56.66
C LYS A 158 11.86 -20.08 58.01
N ALA A 159 11.21 -19.19 58.78
CA ALA A 159 10.30 -19.59 59.89
C ALA A 159 9.66 -18.42 60.70
N ASN A 160 8.48 -18.70 61.27
CA ASN A 160 7.68 -17.85 62.17
C ASN A 160 8.37 -17.46 63.50
N ASN A 161 8.03 -16.28 64.07
CA ASN A 161 7.13 -16.23 65.26
C ASN A 161 6.66 -14.84 65.76
N LYS A 162 5.37 -14.81 66.16
CA LYS A 162 4.74 -14.13 67.32
C LYS A 162 4.91 -12.62 67.60
N SER A 163 3.87 -11.89 67.20
CA SER A 163 2.86 -11.23 68.07
C SER A 163 3.25 -10.27 69.21
N SER A 164 2.68 -9.06 69.17
CA SER A 164 1.95 -8.46 70.31
C SER A 164 0.90 -7.43 69.83
N SER A 165 -0.08 -7.12 70.67
CA SER A 165 -1.36 -6.50 70.29
C SER A 165 -1.58 -5.10 70.87
N SER A 166 -2.39 -4.25 70.21
CA SER A 166 -3.42 -3.44 70.90
C SER A 166 -4.35 -2.65 69.97
N LYS A 167 -5.66 -2.94 70.13
CA LYS A 167 -6.88 -2.08 70.08
C LYS A 167 -7.02 -0.88 69.11
N ALA A 168 -8.21 -0.81 68.52
CA ALA A 168 -8.67 0.24 67.61
C ALA A 168 -9.08 1.57 68.29
N LYS A 169 -9.08 2.65 67.50
CA LYS A 169 -10.08 3.74 67.61
C LYS A 169 -10.26 4.49 66.28
N SER A 170 -11.49 4.89 66.00
CA SER A 170 -11.90 5.59 64.77
C SER A 170 -11.61 7.10 64.85
N SER A 171 -11.19 7.70 63.73
CA SER A 171 -11.43 9.12 63.46
C SER A 171 -11.29 9.45 61.97
N SER A 172 -12.30 10.11 61.44
CA SER A 172 -12.38 10.67 60.09
C SER A 172 -11.29 11.70 59.77
N SER A 173 -10.78 11.69 58.53
CA SER A 173 -10.29 12.89 57.84
C SER A 173 -10.29 12.66 56.33
N ALA A 174 -10.80 13.63 55.57
CA ALA A 174 -10.96 13.53 54.13
C ALA A 174 -9.60 13.50 53.39
N LYS A 175 -9.54 12.80 52.26
CA LYS A 175 -8.47 12.97 51.29
C LYS A 175 -9.03 12.97 49.87
N SER A 176 -8.59 13.94 49.08
CA SER A 176 -9.23 14.39 47.85
C SER A 176 -9.34 13.30 46.77
N SER A 177 -10.56 13.04 46.31
CA SER A 177 -10.80 12.37 45.04
C SER A 177 -10.52 13.35 43.90
N SER A 178 -9.28 13.38 43.39
CA SER A 178 -8.96 13.98 42.11
C SER A 178 -9.52 13.11 40.98
N SER A 179 -10.85 13.11 40.82
CA SER A 179 -11.50 12.53 39.65
C SER A 179 -11.07 13.33 38.43
N THR A 180 -10.09 12.78 37.69
CA THR A 180 -9.65 13.30 36.40
C THR A 180 -10.88 13.49 35.52
N LYS A 181 -11.11 14.75 35.16
CA LYS A 181 -12.26 15.18 34.38
C LYS A 181 -12.14 14.58 32.99
N SER A 182 -12.81 13.45 32.74
CA SER A 182 -12.93 12.86 31.41
C SER A 182 -13.36 13.97 30.45
N SER A 183 -12.50 14.26 29.47
CA SER A 183 -12.79 15.28 28.47
C SER A 183 -13.93 14.78 27.59
N SER A 184 -15.15 15.13 27.97
CA SER A 184 -16.34 14.96 27.14
C SER A 184 -16.15 15.80 25.88
N SER A 185 -15.63 15.18 24.83
CA SER A 185 -15.79 15.68 23.48
C SER A 185 -17.29 15.84 23.23
N ASN A 186 -17.71 17.02 22.79
CA ASN A 186 -19.05 17.22 22.24
C ASN A 186 -19.12 16.45 20.90
N GLN A 187 -19.26 15.13 20.97
CA GLN A 187 -19.66 14.31 19.83
C GLN A 187 -21.10 14.68 19.47
N PRO A 188 -21.38 15.04 18.20
CA PRO A 188 -22.75 15.19 17.73
C PRO A 188 -23.55 13.90 18.00
N ALA A 189 -24.82 14.06 18.36
CA ALA A 189 -25.71 12.92 18.54
C ALA A 189 -25.84 12.14 17.22
N GLY A 190 -25.56 10.84 17.26
CA GLY A 190 -25.57 9.95 16.09
C GLY A 190 -24.20 9.40 15.68
N CYS A 191 -23.09 10.03 16.11
CA CYS A 191 -21.76 9.56 15.72
C CYS A 191 -21.26 8.35 16.53
N PRO A 192 -20.62 7.36 15.89
CA PRO A 192 -19.94 6.27 16.58
C PRO A 192 -18.84 6.77 17.53
N ASN A 193 -18.97 6.43 18.81
CA ASN A 193 -17.98 6.77 19.83
C ASN A 193 -16.71 5.90 19.68
N ILE A 194 -15.70 6.43 18.99
CA ILE A 194 -14.45 5.74 18.70
C ILE A 194 -13.58 5.61 19.97
N GLN A 195 -13.37 4.38 20.43
CA GLN A 195 -12.49 4.08 21.55
C GLN A 195 -11.07 3.83 21.04
N VAL A 196 -10.10 4.57 21.58
CA VAL A 196 -8.68 4.27 21.37
C VAL A 196 -8.34 3.01 22.15
N LYS A 197 -7.90 1.97 21.45
CA LYS A 197 -7.58 0.66 22.02
C LYS A 197 -6.23 0.66 22.73
N GLY A 198 -5.29 1.47 22.23
CA GLY A 198 -3.87 1.32 22.53
C GLY A 198 -3.28 0.20 21.70
N GLY A 199 -2.29 0.52 20.87
CA GLY A 199 -1.77 -0.38 19.84
C GLY A 199 -0.83 0.39 18.94
N ALA A 200 -0.74 0.01 17.67
CA ALA A 200 0.13 0.73 16.74
C ALA A 200 -0.35 2.18 16.50
N SER A 201 0.60 3.11 16.44
CA SER A 201 0.37 4.53 16.25
C SER A 201 1.59 5.21 15.63
N GLY A 202 1.38 6.25 14.84
CA GLY A 202 2.46 6.99 14.19
C GLY A 202 1.95 8.10 13.28
N SER A 203 2.75 8.46 12.29
CA SER A 203 2.44 9.46 11.27
C SER A 203 2.65 8.87 9.88
N GLY A 204 2.04 9.48 8.87
CA GLY A 204 2.19 9.09 7.47
C GLY A 204 1.17 9.79 6.58
N TRP A 205 0.79 9.16 5.46
CA TRP A 205 -0.10 9.77 4.46
C TRP A 205 -1.13 8.78 3.94
N ALA A 206 -2.31 9.30 3.58
CA ALA A 206 -3.32 8.51 2.89
C ALA A 206 -3.05 8.54 1.38
N THR A 207 -3.14 7.39 0.72
CA THR A 207 -3.32 7.32 -0.74
C THR A 207 -4.77 6.93 -1.07
N ARG A 208 -5.05 6.62 -2.32
CA ARG A 208 -6.38 6.26 -2.82
C ARG A 208 -6.23 5.21 -3.92
N TYR A 209 -7.06 4.18 -3.89
CA TYR A 209 -7.12 3.17 -4.95
C TYR A 209 -8.52 2.54 -5.05
N TRP A 210 -8.82 1.93 -6.20
CA TRP A 210 -9.88 0.93 -6.33
C TRP A 210 -9.57 0.07 -7.57
N ASP A 211 -9.02 -1.11 -7.34
CA ASP A 211 -8.58 -2.09 -8.35
C ASP A 211 -9.68 -3.12 -8.71
N CYS A 212 -10.76 -3.16 -7.92
CA CYS A 212 -11.82 -4.17 -7.92
C CYS A 212 -11.36 -5.60 -7.57
N CYS A 213 -10.12 -5.81 -7.13
CA CYS A 213 -9.61 -7.13 -6.80
C CYS A 213 -10.28 -7.72 -5.55
N LYS A 214 -10.21 -9.05 -5.35
CA LYS A 214 -10.52 -9.67 -4.05
C LYS A 214 -9.53 -9.13 -3.00
N PRO A 215 -9.99 -8.50 -1.89
CA PRO A 215 -9.10 -8.01 -0.84
C PRO A 215 -8.27 -9.14 -0.23
N SER A 216 -7.01 -8.91 0.15
CA SER A 216 -6.17 -10.00 0.68
C SER A 216 -6.69 -10.56 2.02
N CYS A 217 -7.47 -9.79 2.78
CA CYS A 217 -8.16 -10.28 3.97
C CYS A 217 -9.42 -11.09 3.69
N SER A 218 -9.86 -11.24 2.43
CA SER A 218 -10.95 -12.17 2.06
C SER A 218 -10.49 -13.62 1.92
N TRP A 219 -9.19 -13.89 2.03
CA TRP A 219 -8.63 -15.23 2.17
C TRP A 219 -8.69 -15.67 3.64
N THR A 220 -9.06 -16.93 3.90
CA THR A 220 -9.28 -17.43 5.26
C THR A 220 -7.96 -17.55 6.03
N GLU A 221 -6.90 -17.86 5.28
CA GLU A 221 -5.52 -18.06 5.69
C GLU A 221 -4.92 -16.75 6.22
N ASN A 222 -5.11 -15.65 5.48
CA ASN A 222 -4.61 -14.32 5.83
C ASN A 222 -5.39 -13.66 6.98
N SER A 223 -6.66 -14.03 7.13
CA SER A 223 -7.61 -13.37 8.03
C SER A 223 -7.76 -14.02 9.40
N GLY A 224 -7.04 -15.11 9.67
CA GLY A 224 -7.12 -15.84 10.94
C GLY A 224 -8.51 -16.42 11.22
N GLY A 225 -9.27 -16.75 10.18
CA GLY A 225 -10.65 -17.25 10.30
C GLY A 225 -11.76 -16.19 10.39
N ASN A 226 -11.43 -14.90 10.22
CA ASN A 226 -12.41 -13.81 10.12
C ASN A 226 -12.23 -13.03 8.81
N PRO A 227 -12.61 -13.62 7.64
CA PRO A 227 -12.37 -13.00 6.35
C PRO A 227 -13.21 -11.74 6.12
N SER A 228 -12.59 -10.76 5.47
CA SER A 228 -13.27 -9.65 4.80
C SER A 228 -14.25 -10.23 3.79
N ARG A 229 -15.47 -9.71 3.75
CA ARG A 229 -16.45 -9.99 2.70
C ARG A 229 -15.84 -9.78 1.33
N GLN A 230 -16.12 -10.74 0.45
CA GLN A 230 -15.89 -10.67 -0.98
C GLN A 230 -17.25 -10.72 -1.70
N CYS A 231 -17.28 -10.23 -2.92
CA CYS A 231 -18.49 -10.21 -3.73
C CYS A 231 -18.22 -10.75 -5.13
N THR A 232 -19.28 -11.16 -5.81
CA THR A 232 -19.35 -11.36 -7.26
C THR A 232 -20.34 -10.35 -7.86
N ASN A 233 -20.66 -10.47 -9.15
CA ASN A 233 -21.67 -9.67 -9.82
C ASN A 233 -21.45 -8.15 -9.60
N LYS A 234 -20.31 -7.65 -10.09
CA LYS A 234 -19.94 -6.22 -10.02
C LYS A 234 -19.87 -5.66 -8.59
N GLY A 235 -19.39 -6.49 -7.66
CA GLY A 235 -19.26 -6.13 -6.25
C GLY A 235 -20.59 -5.99 -5.51
N LYS A 236 -21.70 -6.54 -6.02
CA LYS A 236 -23.06 -6.40 -5.44
C LYS A 236 -23.56 -7.67 -4.73
N THR A 237 -23.20 -8.85 -5.21
CA THR A 237 -23.65 -10.12 -4.61
C THR A 237 -22.60 -10.63 -3.65
N ASN A 238 -22.92 -10.75 -2.36
CA ASN A 238 -22.02 -11.37 -1.37
C ASN A 238 -21.66 -12.80 -1.79
N ASP A 239 -20.38 -13.16 -1.71
CA ASP A 239 -19.88 -14.48 -2.06
C ASP A 239 -19.24 -15.19 -0.87
N THR A 240 -19.77 -16.37 -0.55
CA THR A 240 -19.35 -17.19 0.59
C THR A 240 -18.44 -18.35 0.20
N ASP A 241 -18.10 -18.53 -1.08
CA ASP A 241 -17.03 -19.45 -1.48
C ASP A 241 -15.68 -18.77 -1.32
N TRP A 242 -15.11 -18.86 -0.12
CA TRP A 242 -13.82 -18.23 0.20
C TRP A 242 -12.64 -18.71 -0.67
N ASN A 243 -12.79 -19.83 -1.39
CA ASN A 243 -11.80 -20.33 -2.34
C ASN A 243 -11.94 -19.72 -3.75
N ASN A 244 -13.02 -18.99 -4.05
CA ASN A 244 -13.20 -18.31 -5.34
C ASN A 244 -12.04 -17.34 -5.58
N GLY A 245 -11.34 -17.52 -6.70
CA GLY A 245 -10.18 -16.74 -7.09
C GLY A 245 -10.50 -15.28 -7.37
N SER A 246 -9.47 -14.44 -7.35
CA SER A 246 -9.63 -13.01 -7.59
C SER A 246 -9.97 -12.73 -9.06
N VAL A 247 -10.84 -11.76 -9.32
CA VAL A 247 -11.03 -11.24 -10.69
C VAL A 247 -9.71 -10.70 -11.29
N CYS A 248 -8.73 -10.34 -10.46
CA CYS A 248 -7.43 -9.80 -10.88
C CYS A 248 -6.34 -10.85 -11.13
N ASP A 249 -6.50 -12.09 -10.65
CA ASP A 249 -5.55 -13.18 -10.92
C ASP A 249 -6.06 -14.15 -11.99
N GLY A 250 -7.28 -13.95 -12.50
CA GLY A 250 -7.92 -14.79 -13.51
C GLY A 250 -8.37 -16.15 -13.00
N ARG A 251 -8.14 -16.48 -11.72
CA ARG A 251 -8.47 -17.78 -11.11
C ARG A 251 -9.92 -17.84 -10.59
N GLY A 252 -10.66 -16.74 -10.65
CA GLY A 252 -12.07 -16.72 -10.26
C GLY A 252 -12.80 -15.41 -10.56
N SER A 253 -13.89 -15.19 -9.82
CA SER A 253 -14.82 -14.08 -10.02
C SER A 253 -15.01 -13.20 -8.78
N ALA A 254 -14.30 -13.50 -7.69
CA ALA A 254 -14.37 -12.76 -6.45
C ALA A 254 -13.68 -11.40 -6.59
N MET A 255 -14.34 -10.38 -6.05
CA MET A 255 -13.96 -8.97 -6.15
C MET A 255 -14.32 -8.23 -4.87
N THR A 256 -13.74 -7.05 -4.70
CA THR A 256 -14.11 -6.10 -3.63
C THR A 256 -15.62 -5.83 -3.66
N CYS A 257 -16.25 -5.88 -2.48
CA CYS A 257 -17.66 -5.50 -2.35
C CYS A 257 -17.84 -3.98 -2.42
N THR A 258 -18.82 -3.53 -3.19
CA THR A 258 -19.23 -2.11 -3.20
C THR A 258 -19.81 -1.65 -1.85
N SER A 259 -20.24 -2.56 -0.97
CA SER A 259 -20.57 -2.21 0.43
C SER A 259 -19.38 -1.70 1.25
N GLN A 260 -18.13 -1.96 0.80
CA GLN A 260 -16.88 -1.46 1.38
C GLN A 260 -16.46 -0.10 0.79
N ILE A 261 -17.32 0.56 0.01
CA ILE A 261 -17.14 1.95 -0.40
C ILE A 261 -17.18 2.89 0.81
N PRO A 262 -16.32 3.93 0.86
CA PRO A 262 -16.24 4.88 1.95
C PRO A 262 -17.52 5.71 2.09
N PHE A 263 -17.86 6.04 3.34
CA PHE A 263 -19.12 6.69 3.68
C PHE A 263 -18.99 7.63 4.89
N THR A 264 -19.89 8.60 4.94
CA THR A 264 -20.16 9.43 6.12
C THR A 264 -21.35 8.87 6.89
N VAL A 265 -21.45 9.20 8.18
CA VAL A 265 -22.68 9.02 8.97
C VAL A 265 -23.32 10.40 9.15
N ASP A 266 -24.64 10.47 9.02
CA ASP A 266 -25.38 11.73 9.15
C ASP A 266 -25.14 12.35 10.54
N GLY A 267 -24.83 13.66 10.56
CA GLY A 267 -24.41 14.38 11.77
C GLY A 267 -22.91 14.31 12.10
N CYS A 268 -22.09 13.61 11.30
CA CYS A 268 -20.67 13.40 11.57
C CYS A 268 -19.73 14.13 10.58
N ASP A 269 -19.87 15.44 10.42
CA ASP A 269 -19.11 16.23 9.43
C ASP A 269 -17.58 16.13 9.57
N GLU A 270 -17.09 15.86 10.79
CA GLU A 270 -15.66 15.70 11.11
C GLU A 270 -15.17 14.24 11.12
N MET A 271 -16.05 13.26 10.85
CA MET A 271 -15.70 11.84 10.89
C MET A 271 -16.31 11.03 9.72
N ALA A 272 -15.48 10.25 9.05
CA ALA A 272 -15.90 9.31 8.03
C ALA A 272 -15.36 7.89 8.26
N PHE A 273 -15.87 6.95 7.48
CA PHE A 273 -15.59 5.52 7.59
C PHE A 273 -15.18 4.98 6.22
N ALA A 274 -14.12 4.16 6.19
CA ALA A 274 -13.63 3.56 4.96
C ALA A 274 -12.97 2.20 5.23
N PHE A 275 -12.62 1.52 4.13
CA PHE A 275 -11.75 0.36 4.13
C PHE A 275 -10.44 0.71 3.41
N ALA A 276 -9.35 0.01 3.72
CA ALA A 276 -8.03 0.38 3.24
C ALA A 276 -7.06 -0.81 3.13
N ALA A 277 -6.05 -0.64 2.26
CA ALA A 277 -4.80 -1.38 2.37
C ALA A 277 -3.90 -0.73 3.42
N VAL A 278 -3.33 -1.54 4.32
CA VAL A 278 -2.49 -1.08 5.43
C VAL A 278 -1.21 -1.92 5.50
N PRO A 279 -0.02 -1.32 5.64
CA PRO A 279 1.23 -2.05 5.77
C PRO A 279 1.26 -2.85 7.08
N ALA A 280 1.75 -4.09 7.01
CA ALA A 280 2.01 -4.92 8.19
C ALA A 280 2.94 -4.20 9.19
N ALA A 281 3.91 -3.41 8.69
CA ALA A 281 4.84 -2.61 9.48
C ALA A 281 4.17 -1.56 10.40
N ASN A 282 2.97 -1.06 10.07
CA ASN A 282 2.19 -0.18 10.94
C ASN A 282 1.34 -0.98 11.96
N GLY A 283 1.69 -2.25 12.23
CA GLY A 283 0.87 -3.16 13.03
C GLY A 283 -0.46 -3.54 12.36
N GLY A 284 -0.55 -3.34 11.03
CA GLY A 284 -1.71 -3.71 10.21
C GLY A 284 -1.93 -5.21 10.20
N SER A 285 -3.17 -5.63 10.44
CA SER A 285 -3.64 -7.00 10.25
C SER A 285 -5.12 -6.95 9.89
N CYS A 286 -5.61 -8.00 9.23
CA CYS A 286 -6.99 -8.10 8.79
C CYS A 286 -8.00 -7.81 9.90
N GLY A 287 -9.01 -6.99 9.60
CA GLY A 287 -10.07 -6.61 10.53
C GLY A 287 -9.67 -5.66 11.66
N LYS A 288 -8.42 -5.16 11.71
CA LYS A 288 -8.05 -4.06 12.63
C LYS A 288 -8.56 -2.72 12.13
N CYS A 289 -8.80 -1.80 13.07
CA CYS A 289 -9.22 -0.43 12.75
C CYS A 289 -8.24 0.62 13.26
N PHE A 290 -8.14 1.72 12.52
CA PHE A 290 -7.27 2.84 12.83
C PHE A 290 -8.04 4.17 12.66
N GLN A 291 -7.82 5.11 13.58
CA GLN A 291 -8.28 6.49 13.40
C GLN A 291 -7.13 7.31 12.78
N LEU A 292 -7.28 7.69 11.52
CA LEU A 292 -6.39 8.64 10.85
C LEU A 292 -6.89 10.05 11.15
N THR A 293 -6.06 10.90 11.76
CA THR A 293 -6.36 12.31 12.04
C THR A 293 -5.49 13.18 11.14
N PHE A 294 -6.09 13.83 10.14
CA PHE A 294 -5.34 14.56 9.11
C PHE A 294 -4.68 15.83 9.68
N THR A 295 -3.44 16.10 9.29
CA THR A 295 -2.64 17.23 9.80
C THR A 295 -3.00 18.57 9.15
N GLY A 296 -3.57 18.52 7.94
CA GLY A 296 -3.75 19.66 7.04
C GLY A 296 -2.64 19.80 5.98
N GLU A 297 -1.61 18.96 6.08
CA GLU A 297 -0.49 18.89 5.14
C GLU A 297 -0.74 17.80 4.10
N GLY A 298 0.04 17.83 3.04
CA GLY A 298 -0.11 16.99 1.87
C GLY A 298 1.24 16.49 1.39
N HIS A 299 1.31 15.18 1.19
CA HIS A 299 2.52 14.44 0.84
C HIS A 299 2.96 14.73 -0.60
N TYR A 300 4.21 14.40 -0.97
CA TYR A 300 4.78 14.71 -2.29
C TYR A 300 4.62 16.20 -2.72
N ASN A 301 4.77 17.14 -1.77
CA ASN A 301 4.55 18.58 -1.96
C ASN A 301 3.11 18.99 -2.35
N SER A 302 2.09 18.15 -2.09
CA SER A 302 0.70 18.45 -2.44
C SER A 302 0.01 19.46 -1.51
N THR A 303 0.67 19.96 -0.46
CA THR A 303 0.08 20.84 0.57
C THR A 303 -0.57 22.09 -0.04
N ASN A 304 -1.91 22.16 0.00
CA ASN A 304 -2.70 23.22 -0.63
C ASN A 304 -4.03 23.46 0.12
N ASP A 305 -4.90 24.33 -0.40
CA ASP A 305 -6.16 24.69 0.27
C ASP A 305 -7.10 23.51 0.51
N ASN A 306 -7.01 22.44 -0.27
CA ASN A 306 -7.83 21.24 -0.09
C ASN A 306 -7.27 20.33 1.00
N THR A 307 -5.97 20.09 1.04
CA THR A 307 -5.34 19.35 2.17
C THR A 307 -5.52 20.12 3.47
N ARG A 308 -5.39 21.45 3.47
CA ARG A 308 -5.60 22.29 4.67
C ARG A 308 -7.01 22.17 5.25
N LYS A 309 -8.05 22.02 4.42
CA LYS A 309 -9.44 21.79 4.86
C LYS A 309 -9.66 20.42 5.52
N MET A 310 -8.71 19.49 5.41
CA MET A 310 -8.75 18.21 6.13
C MET A 310 -8.25 18.30 7.56
N LYS A 311 -7.57 19.38 7.95
CA LYS A 311 -6.94 19.49 9.28
C LYS A 311 -7.92 19.18 10.42
N GLY A 312 -7.61 18.14 11.20
CA GLY A 312 -8.41 17.69 12.33
C GLY A 312 -9.55 16.73 12.00
N LYS A 313 -9.88 16.53 10.71
CA LYS A 313 -10.84 15.50 10.28
C LYS A 313 -10.30 14.11 10.57
N LYS A 314 -11.23 13.20 10.87
CA LYS A 314 -10.96 11.83 11.28
C LYS A 314 -11.51 10.85 10.27
N LEU A 315 -10.64 10.02 9.69
CA LEU A 315 -11.07 8.87 8.90
C LEU A 315 -10.85 7.61 9.74
N ILE A 316 -11.92 6.89 10.03
CA ILE A 316 -11.86 5.59 10.70
C ILE A 316 -11.80 4.54 9.62
N ILE A 317 -10.67 3.84 9.51
CA ILE A 317 -10.47 2.79 8.51
C ILE A 317 -10.53 1.42 9.18
N MET A 318 -10.91 0.42 8.40
CA MET A 318 -10.71 -1.00 8.72
C MET A 318 -9.84 -1.66 7.64
N ALA A 319 -8.84 -2.44 8.05
CA ALA A 319 -7.92 -3.11 7.14
C ALA A 319 -8.58 -4.34 6.49
N THR A 320 -8.79 -4.26 5.18
CA THR A 320 -9.28 -5.35 4.30
C THR A 320 -8.20 -5.85 3.35
N ASN A 321 -7.10 -5.12 3.22
CA ASN A 321 -5.94 -5.54 2.46
C ASN A 321 -4.68 -5.27 3.28
N ILE A 322 -3.74 -6.21 3.28
CA ILE A 322 -2.37 -5.98 3.74
C ILE A 322 -1.52 -5.88 2.48
N GLY A 323 -1.14 -4.66 2.11
CA GLY A 323 -0.35 -4.43 0.90
C GLY A 323 1.14 -4.70 1.17
N GLY A 324 1.81 -5.34 0.21
CA GLY A 324 3.27 -5.51 0.22
C GLY A 324 4.03 -4.33 -0.39
N ASP A 325 3.31 -3.41 -1.03
CA ASP A 325 3.76 -2.24 -1.77
C ASP A 325 3.55 -0.91 -1.01
N VAL A 326 2.74 -0.91 0.05
CA VAL A 326 2.47 0.26 0.87
C VAL A 326 3.63 0.55 1.84
N GLN A 327 4.17 1.76 1.76
CA GLN A 327 5.30 2.19 2.58
C GLN A 327 4.91 2.33 4.06
N GLN A 328 5.90 2.34 4.96
CA GLN A 328 5.65 2.62 6.38
C GLN A 328 4.96 4.00 6.54
N GLY A 329 3.86 4.02 7.30
CA GLY A 329 2.99 5.21 7.42
C GLY A 329 1.94 5.39 6.30
N GLN A 330 2.01 4.68 5.18
CA GLN A 330 1.00 4.77 4.12
C GLN A 330 -0.29 4.04 4.51
N PHE A 331 -1.44 4.63 4.18
CA PHE A 331 -2.76 3.96 4.26
C PHE A 331 -3.49 4.17 2.94
N ASP A 332 -3.69 3.11 2.15
CA ASP A 332 -4.30 3.25 0.83
C ASP A 332 -5.81 3.10 0.92
N ILE A 333 -6.53 4.20 0.77
CA ILE A 333 -7.98 4.23 1.03
C ILE A 333 -8.72 3.70 -0.19
N MET A 334 -9.62 2.74 0.02
CA MET A 334 -10.48 2.22 -1.04
C MET A 334 -11.46 3.31 -1.46
N ILE A 335 -11.35 3.84 -2.68
CA ILE A 335 -12.18 4.92 -3.23
C ILE A 335 -12.41 4.65 -4.73
N PRO A 336 -13.64 4.40 -5.20
CA PRO A 336 -13.94 4.27 -6.63
C PRO A 336 -13.44 5.48 -7.43
N GLY A 337 -12.68 5.22 -8.50
CA GLY A 337 -12.01 6.28 -9.29
C GLY A 337 -10.74 6.85 -8.64
N GLY A 338 -10.23 6.22 -7.57
CA GLY A 338 -8.94 6.54 -6.94
C GLY A 338 -7.71 6.10 -7.75
N GLY A 339 -7.90 5.33 -8.82
CA GLY A 339 -6.83 4.71 -9.60
C GLY A 339 -6.79 3.20 -9.33
N VAL A 340 -6.50 2.40 -10.35
CA VAL A 340 -6.49 0.94 -10.24
C VAL A 340 -5.15 0.41 -9.71
N GLY A 341 -4.07 1.19 -9.82
CA GLY A 341 -2.74 0.78 -9.37
C GLY A 341 -2.15 -0.32 -10.24
N MET A 342 -1.50 -1.31 -9.61
CA MET A 342 -0.81 -2.40 -10.32
C MET A 342 -1.77 -3.40 -11.00
N PHE A 343 -2.97 -3.59 -10.46
CA PHE A 343 -3.97 -4.54 -10.96
C PHE A 343 -5.23 -3.84 -11.47
N ASN A 344 -6.03 -4.48 -12.32
CA ASN A 344 -7.28 -3.88 -12.82
C ASN A 344 -8.36 -4.94 -13.09
N GLY A 345 -9.10 -5.32 -12.05
CA GLY A 345 -10.29 -6.17 -12.14
C GLY A 345 -11.56 -5.43 -12.54
N CYS A 346 -11.51 -4.10 -12.71
CA CYS A 346 -12.70 -3.25 -12.82
C CYS A 346 -13.42 -3.31 -14.18
N ALA A 347 -12.88 -4.00 -15.18
CA ALA A 347 -13.49 -4.13 -16.51
C ALA A 347 -14.94 -4.66 -16.46
N SER A 348 -15.24 -5.57 -15.52
CA SER A 348 -16.58 -6.15 -15.37
C SER A 348 -17.64 -5.20 -14.78
N MET A 349 -17.23 -4.11 -14.12
CA MET A 349 -18.14 -3.22 -13.38
C MET A 349 -19.08 -2.44 -14.29
N GLY A 350 -18.70 -2.18 -15.55
CA GLY A 350 -19.46 -1.31 -16.46
C GLY A 350 -19.44 0.17 -16.06
N TRP A 351 -18.42 0.55 -15.28
CA TRP A 351 -18.08 1.94 -15.00
C TRP A 351 -17.36 2.57 -16.21
N GLY A 352 -17.34 3.90 -16.28
CA GLY A 352 -16.56 4.66 -17.26
C GLY A 352 -15.07 4.72 -16.91
N SER A 353 -14.36 5.70 -17.48
CA SER A 353 -12.92 5.91 -17.20
C SER A 353 -12.64 5.98 -15.70
N GLN A 354 -11.57 5.33 -15.24
CA GLN A 354 -11.08 5.42 -13.87
C GLN A 354 -9.98 6.48 -13.70
N GLY A 355 -9.61 7.17 -14.79
CA GLY A 355 -8.53 8.15 -14.85
C GLY A 355 -7.14 7.50 -14.96
N GLU A 356 -6.11 8.24 -14.57
CA GLU A 356 -4.73 7.75 -14.41
C GLU A 356 -4.66 6.42 -13.64
N GLN A 357 -3.76 5.52 -14.06
CA GLN A 357 -3.53 4.25 -13.37
C GLN A 357 -3.28 4.45 -11.86
N TYR A 358 -2.45 5.44 -11.51
CA TYR A 358 -2.15 5.81 -10.13
C TYR A 358 -2.80 7.16 -9.77
N GLY A 359 -3.67 7.15 -8.75
CA GLY A 359 -4.38 8.32 -8.25
C GLY A 359 -5.60 8.76 -9.08
N GLY A 360 -5.90 8.09 -10.20
CA GLY A 360 -7.21 8.06 -10.85
C GLY A 360 -7.76 9.41 -11.32
N LEU A 361 -9.08 9.56 -11.19
CA LEU A 361 -9.83 10.74 -11.64
C LEU A 361 -9.38 12.05 -10.97
N LEU A 362 -8.79 11.98 -9.78
CA LEU A 362 -8.21 13.16 -9.13
C LEU A 362 -6.87 13.53 -9.79
N SER A 363 -6.01 12.55 -10.10
CA SER A 363 -4.76 12.81 -10.83
C SER A 363 -5.00 13.40 -12.22
N ASP A 364 -6.01 12.90 -12.95
CA ASP A 364 -6.48 13.53 -14.20
C ASP A 364 -6.75 15.04 -13.99
N CYS A 365 -7.62 15.36 -13.03
CA CYS A 365 -8.07 16.72 -12.78
C CYS A 365 -6.97 17.64 -12.23
N GLU A 366 -6.06 17.10 -11.43
CA GLU A 366 -4.85 17.79 -10.97
C GLU A 366 -4.00 18.21 -12.18
N LYS A 367 -3.73 17.30 -13.13
CA LYS A 367 -3.00 17.61 -14.37
C LYS A 367 -3.78 18.60 -15.26
N GLU A 368 -5.05 18.33 -15.55
CA GLU A 368 -5.91 19.15 -16.43
C GLU A 368 -6.07 20.60 -15.95
N THR A 369 -6.12 20.83 -14.63
CA THR A 369 -6.31 22.17 -14.06
C THR A 369 -5.01 22.89 -13.68
N GLY A 370 -3.84 22.25 -13.89
CA GLY A 370 -2.55 22.77 -13.48
C GLY A 370 -2.39 22.85 -11.95
N TYR A 371 -2.83 21.80 -11.24
CA TYR A 371 -2.80 21.64 -9.79
C TYR A 371 -3.53 22.75 -9.01
N SER A 372 -4.53 23.38 -9.63
CA SER A 372 -5.32 24.44 -9.00
C SER A 372 -6.38 23.85 -8.08
N ALA A 373 -6.14 23.85 -6.77
CA ALA A 373 -7.00 23.26 -5.73
C ALA A 373 -8.48 23.63 -5.85
N GLY A 374 -8.79 24.91 -6.12
CA GLY A 374 -10.17 25.37 -6.30
C GLY A 374 -10.86 24.90 -7.58
N LYS A 375 -10.14 24.29 -8.53
CA LYS A 375 -10.67 23.83 -9.83
C LYS A 375 -10.79 22.32 -9.93
N TYR A 376 -9.77 21.56 -9.51
CA TYR A 376 -9.80 20.11 -9.69
C TYR A 376 -10.89 19.41 -8.85
N ALA A 377 -11.38 20.03 -7.76
CA ALA A 377 -12.51 19.50 -7.00
C ALA A 377 -13.83 19.48 -7.81
N SER A 378 -14.08 20.52 -8.61
CA SER A 378 -15.24 20.56 -9.54
C SER A 378 -15.06 19.58 -10.69
N CYS A 379 -13.86 19.54 -11.29
CA CYS A 379 -13.52 18.55 -12.31
C CYS A 379 -13.71 17.11 -11.81
N LEU A 380 -13.26 16.80 -10.58
CA LEU A 380 -13.44 15.47 -9.99
C LEU A 380 -14.93 15.17 -9.80
N THR A 381 -15.73 16.14 -9.35
CA THR A 381 -17.18 15.99 -9.22
C THR A 381 -17.84 15.65 -10.57
N GLU A 382 -17.45 16.33 -11.65
CA GLU A 382 -17.93 16.05 -13.00
C GLU A 382 -17.49 14.67 -13.51
N LYS A 383 -16.21 14.30 -13.32
CA LYS A 383 -15.69 12.98 -13.68
C LYS A 383 -16.37 11.86 -12.89
N CYS A 384 -16.58 12.01 -11.58
CA CYS A 384 -17.34 11.06 -10.77
C CYS A 384 -18.77 10.84 -11.31
N ASN A 385 -19.49 11.92 -11.62
CA ASN A 385 -20.84 11.84 -12.15
C ASN A 385 -20.88 11.12 -13.52
N LYS A 386 -19.86 11.31 -14.35
CA LYS A 386 -19.74 10.67 -15.68
C LYS A 386 -19.35 9.20 -15.57
N SER A 387 -18.28 8.88 -14.83
CA SER A 387 -17.75 7.50 -14.76
C SER A 387 -18.65 6.55 -13.99
N PHE A 388 -19.41 7.05 -13.02
CA PHE A 388 -20.32 6.24 -12.19
C PHE A 388 -21.79 6.58 -12.45
N ALA A 389 -22.12 7.02 -13.67
CA ALA A 389 -23.49 7.36 -14.06
C ALA A 389 -24.49 6.22 -13.76
N ASN A 390 -24.07 4.97 -13.98
CA ASN A 390 -24.88 3.76 -13.86
C ASN A 390 -24.73 3.00 -12.52
N ASP A 391 -23.94 3.51 -11.57
CA ASP A 391 -23.77 2.91 -10.23
C ASP A 391 -23.79 4.00 -9.16
N GLU A 392 -24.92 4.17 -8.49
CA GLU A 392 -25.11 5.23 -7.52
C GLU A 392 -24.21 5.09 -6.28
N GLU A 393 -23.85 3.87 -5.91
CA GLU A 393 -23.01 3.59 -4.75
C GLU A 393 -21.54 3.93 -5.05
N ALA A 394 -21.04 3.48 -6.21
CA ALA A 394 -19.71 3.86 -6.71
C ALA A 394 -19.58 5.38 -6.92
N LYS A 395 -20.65 6.02 -7.41
CA LYS A 395 -20.72 7.49 -7.55
C LYS A 395 -20.61 8.20 -6.21
N LYS A 396 -21.32 7.73 -5.18
CA LYS A 396 -21.19 8.26 -3.80
C LYS A 396 -19.75 8.07 -3.27
N GLY A 397 -19.13 6.93 -3.54
CA GLY A 397 -17.72 6.66 -3.22
C GLY A 397 -16.73 7.62 -3.88
N CYS A 398 -16.87 7.88 -5.17
CA CYS A 398 -16.03 8.85 -5.86
C CYS A 398 -16.29 10.29 -5.36
N LEU A 399 -17.57 10.65 -5.16
CA LEU A 399 -17.95 11.96 -4.64
C LEU A 399 -17.50 12.18 -3.19
N PHE A 400 -17.31 11.13 -2.39
CA PHE A 400 -16.71 11.22 -1.06
C PHE A 400 -15.31 11.83 -1.10
N LEU A 401 -14.48 11.45 -2.08
CA LEU A 401 -13.17 12.05 -2.30
C LEU A 401 -13.30 13.55 -2.64
N ALA A 402 -14.21 13.91 -3.54
CA ALA A 402 -14.44 15.31 -3.92
C ALA A 402 -14.99 16.17 -2.77
N THR A 403 -15.89 15.63 -1.95
CA THR A 403 -16.74 16.39 -1.03
C THR A 403 -16.31 16.30 0.44
N TRP A 404 -16.14 15.10 1.01
CA TRP A 404 -15.70 14.95 2.40
C TRP A 404 -14.19 15.10 2.51
N MET A 405 -13.42 14.40 1.66
CA MET A 405 -11.96 14.56 1.57
C MET A 405 -11.52 15.84 0.84
N LYS A 406 -12.47 16.69 0.38
CA LYS A 406 -12.20 17.99 -0.27
C LYS A 406 -11.33 17.93 -1.53
N ALA A 407 -11.24 16.78 -2.18
CA ALA A 407 -10.25 16.46 -3.21
C ALA A 407 -8.79 16.62 -2.73
N ALA A 408 -8.50 16.37 -1.45
CA ALA A 408 -7.13 16.41 -0.95
C ALA A 408 -6.27 15.32 -1.63
N GLY A 409 -5.30 15.75 -2.44
CA GLY A 409 -4.29 14.86 -3.02
C GLY A 409 -3.32 14.41 -1.94
N ASN A 410 -3.38 13.13 -1.58
CA ASN A 410 -2.50 12.44 -0.63
C ASN A 410 -2.27 13.18 0.72
N PRO A 411 -3.31 13.40 1.54
CA PRO A 411 -3.21 14.15 2.79
C PRO A 411 -2.43 13.39 3.86
N GLU A 412 -1.60 14.12 4.61
CA GLU A 412 -0.85 13.58 5.74
C GLU A 412 -1.73 13.46 7.00
N HIS A 413 -1.42 12.47 7.83
CA HIS A 413 -2.20 12.12 9.01
C HIS A 413 -1.34 11.54 10.14
N ASN A 414 -1.86 11.60 11.36
CA ASN A 414 -1.42 10.79 12.48
C ASN A 414 -2.42 9.65 12.69
N TYR A 415 -1.95 8.42 12.92
CA TYR A 415 -2.79 7.25 13.11
C TYR A 415 -2.65 6.65 14.51
N VAL A 416 -3.70 5.97 14.98
CA VAL A 416 -3.73 5.16 16.20
C VAL A 416 -4.71 4.01 16.04
N GLU A 417 -4.37 2.82 16.55
CA GLU A 417 -5.27 1.66 16.59
C GLU A 417 -6.48 1.93 17.50
N VAL A 418 -7.68 1.65 16.99
CA VAL A 418 -8.96 1.89 17.66
C VAL A 418 -9.84 0.64 17.63
N GLU A 419 -10.80 0.58 18.54
CA GLU A 419 -11.85 -0.43 18.47
C GLU A 419 -12.71 -0.25 17.22
N CYS A 420 -13.00 -1.36 16.54
CA CYS A 420 -13.74 -1.33 15.29
C CYS A 420 -15.23 -1.02 15.52
N PRO A 421 -15.75 0.10 14.99
CA PRO A 421 -17.15 0.50 15.17
C PRO A 421 -18.08 -0.42 14.36
N ASP A 422 -19.31 -0.60 14.86
CA ASP A 422 -20.30 -1.51 14.23
C ASP A 422 -20.60 -1.14 12.77
N VAL A 423 -20.56 0.14 12.41
CA VAL A 423 -20.78 0.62 11.04
C VAL A 423 -19.75 0.08 10.03
N LEU A 424 -18.54 -0.26 10.48
CA LEU A 424 -17.54 -0.94 9.66
C LEU A 424 -17.70 -2.46 9.76
N LYS A 425 -17.89 -3.03 10.97
CA LYS A 425 -18.04 -4.49 11.16
C LYS A 425 -19.24 -5.10 10.41
N GLN A 426 -20.31 -4.34 10.17
CA GLN A 426 -21.46 -4.80 9.37
C GLN A 426 -21.19 -4.86 7.85
N ARG A 427 -20.12 -4.20 7.40
CA ARG A 427 -19.69 -4.08 6.00
C ARG A 427 -18.39 -4.82 5.69
N TYR A 428 -17.64 -5.21 6.73
CA TYR A 428 -16.39 -5.95 6.63
C TYR A 428 -16.60 -7.22 5.85
#